data_AF-A0A936HFE5-F1
#
_entry.id   AF-A0A936HFE5-F1
#
_cell.length_a   1.000
_cell.length_b   1.000
_cell.length_c   1.000
_cell.angle_alpha   90.00
_cell.angle_beta   90.00
_cell.angle_gamma   90.00
#
_symmetry.space_group_name_H-M   'P 1'
#
loop_
_entity.id
_entity.type
_entity.pdbx_description
1 polymer ?
#
loop_
_entity_poly.entity_id
_entity_poly.type
_entity_poly.pdbx_seq_one_letter_code
_entity_poly.pdbx_strand_id
1 'polypeptide(L)'
;MEYKRDARDGRFVMIEPSAGRSEMLGEIATLNGTNLALAAYHWLIGEEPPPPTARSRTLWRRDWLADTAAARAQPEIGLWSSADAPVMDGFWRRDDPLPALYAYPHRAPGAVWRRLTGRS
;
A
#
# COMPACT_ATOMS: atom_id res chain seq x y z
N MET A 1 3.93 -4.30 13.18
CA MET A 1 4.18 -3.61 14.46
C MET A 1 4.08 -2.13 14.20
N GLU A 2 3.18 -1.45 14.89
CA GLU A 2 3.00 -0.02 14.78
C GLU A 2 3.70 0.71 15.93
N TYR A 3 4.33 1.83 15.59
CA TYR A 3 5.07 2.66 16.54
C TYR A 3 4.66 4.12 16.37
N LYS A 4 4.58 4.83 17.49
CA LYS A 4 4.49 6.29 17.49
C LYS A 4 5.84 6.87 17.88
N ARG A 5 6.30 7.86 17.12
CA ARG A 5 7.47 8.65 17.51
C ARG A 5 7.02 9.77 18.46
N ASP A 6 7.54 9.78 19.68
CA ASP A 6 7.30 10.85 20.65
C ASP A 6 7.98 12.14 20.15
N ALA A 7 7.22 13.22 20.08
CA ALA A 7 7.71 14.50 19.56
C ALA A 7 8.68 15.20 20.53
N ARG A 8 8.67 14.85 21.82
CA ARG A 8 9.45 15.52 22.86
C ARG A 8 10.89 15.03 22.90
N ASP A 9 11.08 13.72 22.77
CA ASP A 9 12.39 13.07 22.89
C ASP A 9 12.77 12.19 21.69
N GLY A 10 11.88 12.06 20.69
CA GLY A 10 12.14 11.34 19.45
C GLY A 10 12.07 9.81 19.57
N ARG A 11 11.71 9.26 20.74
CA ARG A 11 11.65 7.81 20.96
C ARG A 11 10.47 7.18 20.23
N PHE A 12 10.65 5.94 19.78
CA PHE A 12 9.56 5.12 19.24
C PHE A 12 8.91 4.32 20.37
N VAL A 13 7.61 4.51 20.56
CA VAL A 13 6.78 3.76 21.52
C VAL A 13 5.91 2.78 20.74
N MET A 14 5.94 1.51 21.14
CA MET A 14 5.09 0.46 20.54
C MET A 14 3.62 0.76 20.83
N ILE A 15 2.78 0.71 19.80
CA ILE A 15 1.33 0.91 19.91
C ILE A 15 0.62 -0.44 19.92
N GLU A 16 0.67 -1.16 18.79
CA GLU A 16 0.03 -2.46 18.64
C GLU A 16 0.76 -3.33 17.60
N PRO A 17 0.68 -4.66 17.73
CA PRO A 17 0.88 -5.54 16.59
C PRO A 17 -0.31 -5.41 15.64
N SER A 18 -0.05 -5.26 14.34
CA SER A 18 -1.07 -5.41 13.28
C SER A 18 -1.44 -6.89 13.06
N ALA A 19 -1.55 -7.66 14.16
CA ALA A 19 -1.83 -9.09 14.14
C ALA A 19 -3.33 -9.35 13.94
N GLY A 20 -3.66 -10.35 13.12
CA GLY A 20 -5.05 -10.77 12.88
C GLY A 20 -5.82 -9.92 11.87
N ARG A 21 -5.17 -8.97 11.18
CA ARG A 21 -5.79 -8.20 10.09
C ARG A 21 -4.86 -8.09 8.88
N SER A 22 -5.46 -8.20 7.69
CA SER A 22 -4.74 -7.97 6.43
C SER A 22 -4.56 -6.48 6.20
N GLU A 23 -3.32 -6.03 6.16
CA GLU A 23 -2.97 -4.65 5.83
C GLU A 23 -2.21 -4.56 4.52
N MET A 24 -2.26 -3.38 3.88
CA MET A 24 -1.46 -3.09 2.70
C MET A 24 0.05 -3.11 2.98
N LEU A 25 0.49 -3.10 4.25
CA LEU A 25 1.89 -3.33 4.61
C LEU A 25 2.39 -4.71 4.13
N GLY A 26 1.53 -5.74 4.10
CA GLY A 26 1.88 -7.05 3.54
C GLY A 26 2.11 -7.00 2.03
N GLU A 27 1.33 -6.16 1.34
CA GLU A 27 1.50 -5.89 -0.09
C GLU A 27 2.83 -5.18 -0.38
N ILE A 28 3.16 -4.17 0.42
CA ILE A 28 4.44 -3.46 0.34
C ILE A 28 5.61 -4.42 0.57
N ALA A 29 5.52 -5.28 1.59
CA ALA A 29 6.55 -6.28 1.85
C ALA A 29 6.74 -7.24 0.65
N THR A 30 5.63 -7.69 0.07
CA THR A 30 5.63 -8.59 -1.09
C THR A 30 6.27 -7.92 -2.32
N LEU A 31 5.99 -6.64 -2.56
CA LEU A 31 6.64 -5.86 -3.62
C LEU A 31 8.15 -5.64 -3.38
N ASN A 32 8.57 -5.63 -2.12
CA ASN A 32 9.98 -5.60 -1.74
C ASN A 32 10.59 -7.01 -1.62
N GLY A 33 9.90 -8.03 -2.16
CA GLY A 33 10.41 -9.39 -2.30
C GLY A 33 10.29 -10.27 -1.06
N THR A 34 9.46 -9.87 -0.09
CA THR A 34 9.15 -10.67 1.10
C THR A 34 7.66 -10.94 1.19
N ASN A 35 7.22 -12.14 0.81
CA ASN A 35 5.83 -12.54 0.99
C ASN A 35 5.60 -12.99 2.44
N LEU A 36 5.17 -12.05 3.30
CA LEU A 36 4.97 -12.29 4.72
C LEU A 36 3.90 -13.35 5.01
N ALA A 37 2.86 -13.45 4.18
CA ALA A 37 1.81 -14.46 4.35
C ALA A 37 2.35 -15.86 4.06
N LEU A 38 3.11 -16.02 2.97
CA LEU A 38 3.76 -17.29 2.64
C LEU A 38 4.80 -17.68 3.70
N ALA A 39 5.61 -16.72 4.16
CA ALA A 39 6.57 -16.94 5.24
C ALA A 39 5.90 -17.42 6.53
N ALA A 40 4.79 -16.77 6.93
CA ALA A 40 4.00 -17.18 8.09
C ALA A 40 3.39 -18.57 7.91
N TYR A 41 2.90 -18.90 6.71
CA TYR A 41 2.37 -20.24 6.41
C TYR A 41 3.44 -21.33 6.58
N HIS A 42 4.62 -21.18 5.97
CA HIS A 42 5.71 -22.16 6.10
C HIS A 42 6.11 -22.34 7.56
N TRP A 43 6.26 -21.24 8.29
CA TRP A 43 6.57 -21.29 9.72
C TRP A 43 5.53 -22.07 10.53
N LEU A 44 4.24 -21.86 10.26
CA LEU A 44 3.14 -22.54 10.95
C LEU A 44 3.10 -24.06 10.69
N ILE A 45 3.59 -24.52 9.54
CA ILE A 45 3.68 -25.95 9.21
C ILE A 45 5.04 -26.56 9.56
N GLY A 46 5.93 -25.81 10.22
CA GLY A 46 7.25 -26.27 10.63
C GLY A 46 8.30 -26.30 9.51
N GLU A 47 8.03 -25.59 8.40
CA GLU A 47 8.97 -25.42 7.31
C GLU A 47 9.74 -24.10 7.43
N GLU A 48 10.92 -24.04 6.83
CA GLU A 48 11.72 -22.82 6.77
C GLU A 48 11.03 -21.80 5.84
N PRO A 49 10.80 -20.55 6.29
CA PRO A 49 10.27 -19.51 5.42
C PRO A 49 11.17 -19.24 4.21
N PRO A 50 10.61 -18.91 3.03
CA PRO A 50 11.41 -18.58 1.86
C PRO A 50 12.25 -17.32 2.11
N PRO A 51 13.51 -17.29 1.63
CA PRO A 51 14.36 -16.12 1.79
C PRO A 51 13.81 -14.92 1.01
N PRO A 52 14.05 -13.69 1.50
CA PRO A 52 13.64 -12.48 0.78
C PRO A 52 14.40 -12.36 -0.54
N THR A 53 13.70 -11.93 -1.59
CA THR A 53 14.27 -11.66 -2.91
C THR A 53 14.60 -10.16 -3.04
N ALA A 54 15.81 -9.82 -3.49
CA ALA A 54 16.15 -8.42 -3.75
C ALA A 54 15.28 -7.83 -4.87
N ARG A 55 14.73 -6.64 -4.65
CA ARG A 55 13.90 -5.90 -5.61
C ARG A 55 14.44 -4.48 -5.80
N SER A 56 14.19 -3.89 -6.97
CA SER A 56 14.53 -2.49 -7.22
C SER A 56 13.74 -1.56 -6.30
N ARG A 57 14.37 -0.47 -5.87
CA ARG A 57 13.70 0.58 -5.11
C ARG A 57 12.56 1.15 -5.95
N THR A 58 11.37 1.14 -5.37
CA THR A 58 10.12 1.44 -6.07
C THR A 58 9.27 2.30 -5.17
N LEU A 59 8.62 3.31 -5.74
CA LEU A 59 7.58 4.05 -5.03
C LEU A 59 6.29 3.24 -5.05
N TRP A 60 5.81 2.89 -3.87
CA TRP A 60 4.51 2.26 -3.75
C TRP A 60 3.42 3.32 -3.69
N ARG A 61 2.42 3.21 -4.57
CA ARG A 61 1.17 3.95 -4.44
C ARG A 61 0.06 2.99 -4.08
N ARG A 62 -0.86 3.43 -3.22
CA ARG A 62 -2.04 2.63 -2.86
C ARG A 62 -2.89 2.34 -4.10
N ASP A 63 -3.40 3.39 -4.73
CA ASP A 63 -4.13 3.35 -6.00
C ASP A 63 -4.20 4.75 -6.61
N TRP A 64 -4.30 4.82 -7.92
CA TRP A 64 -4.37 6.10 -8.66
C TRP A 64 -5.59 6.97 -8.28
N LEU A 65 -6.69 6.36 -7.84
CA LEU A 65 -7.89 7.12 -7.45
C LEU A 65 -7.67 7.89 -6.14
N ALA A 66 -6.95 7.30 -5.19
CA ALA A 66 -6.56 7.94 -3.93
C ALA A 66 -5.59 9.10 -4.19
N ASP A 67 -4.58 8.91 -5.04
CA ASP A 67 -3.61 9.95 -5.39
C ASP A 67 -4.29 11.15 -6.06
N THR A 68 -5.20 10.89 -7.01
CA THR A 68 -5.95 11.96 -7.69
C THR A 68 -6.92 12.69 -6.75
N ALA A 69 -7.53 11.99 -5.79
CA ALA A 69 -8.37 12.62 -4.78
C ALA A 69 -7.53 13.50 -3.83
N ALA A 70 -6.36 13.01 -3.39
CA ALA A 70 -5.44 13.76 -2.54
C ALA A 70 -4.92 15.02 -3.24
N ALA A 71 -4.48 14.90 -4.50
CA ALA A 71 -4.01 16.04 -5.29
C ALA A 71 -5.09 17.11 -5.51
N ARG A 72 -6.38 16.72 -5.58
CA ARG A 72 -7.48 17.68 -5.64
C ARG A 72 -7.75 18.36 -4.31
N ALA A 73 -7.63 17.62 -3.21
CA ALA A 73 -7.82 18.16 -1.86
C ALA A 73 -6.68 19.10 -1.44
N GLN A 74 -5.48 18.91 -2.01
CA GLN A 74 -4.26 19.67 -1.71
C GLN A 74 -3.58 20.12 -3.03
N PRO A 75 -4.20 21.08 -3.77
CA PRO A 75 -3.72 21.50 -5.08
C PRO A 75 -2.31 22.12 -5.06
N GLU A 76 -1.89 22.67 -3.92
CA GLU A 76 -0.55 23.21 -3.68
C GLU A 76 0.55 22.13 -3.66
N ILE A 77 0.20 20.90 -3.28
CA ILE A 77 1.10 19.73 -3.36
C ILE A 77 0.97 19.07 -4.73
N GLY A 78 -0.26 18.98 -5.25
CA GLY A 78 -0.56 18.37 -6.53
C GLY A 78 -0.32 16.85 -6.56
N LEU A 79 -0.21 16.30 -7.76
CA LEU A 79 0.25 14.92 -7.93
C LEU A 79 1.77 14.89 -7.72
N TRP A 80 2.25 13.95 -6.91
CA TRP A 80 3.68 13.73 -6.81
C TRP A 80 4.28 13.47 -8.19
N SER A 81 5.35 14.20 -8.50
CA SER A 81 6.22 13.90 -9.62
C SER A 81 6.69 12.45 -9.47
N SER A 82 6.68 11.69 -10.57
CA SER A 82 7.37 10.41 -10.59
C SER A 82 8.81 10.69 -10.21
N ALA A 83 9.22 10.28 -9.00
CA ALA A 83 10.63 10.29 -8.64
C ALA A 83 11.41 9.45 -9.66
N ASP A 84 12.73 9.51 -9.63
CA ASP A 84 13.61 8.64 -10.45
C ASP A 84 13.39 7.12 -10.21
N ALA A 85 12.49 6.74 -9.31
CA ALA A 85 12.09 5.37 -9.03
C ALA A 85 10.77 5.02 -9.74
N PRO A 86 10.65 3.79 -10.29
CA PRO A 86 9.39 3.27 -10.81
C PRO A 86 8.27 3.36 -9.75
N VAL A 87 7.06 3.70 -10.19
CA VAL A 87 5.86 3.68 -9.33
C VAL A 87 5.11 2.38 -9.55
N MET A 88 4.81 1.66 -8.47
CA MET A 88 3.97 0.45 -8.50
C MET A 88 2.63 0.71 -7.84
N ASP A 89 1.57 0.31 -8.55
CA ASP A 89 0.19 0.34 -8.08
C ASP A 89 -0.06 -0.78 -7.06
N GLY A 90 -0.73 -0.46 -5.96
CA GLY A 90 -1.04 -1.43 -4.91
C GLY A 90 -2.12 -2.45 -5.29
N PHE A 91 -2.82 -2.30 -6.42
CA PHE A 91 -3.79 -3.28 -6.89
C PHE A 91 -3.47 -3.82 -8.29
N TRP A 92 -2.88 -3.02 -9.17
CA TRP A 92 -2.58 -3.44 -10.54
C TRP A 92 -1.20 -4.07 -10.68
N ARG A 93 -1.17 -5.33 -11.12
CA ARG A 93 0.05 -6.03 -11.56
C ARG A 93 -0.21 -6.69 -12.90
N ARG A 94 0.82 -6.79 -13.74
CA ARG A 94 0.70 -7.40 -15.08
C ARG A 94 0.45 -8.91 -14.99
N ASP A 95 1.13 -9.55 -14.06
CA ASP A 95 1.12 -10.99 -13.77
C ASP A 95 0.02 -11.40 -12.78
N ASP A 96 -0.56 -10.45 -12.04
CA ASP A 96 -1.70 -10.67 -11.16
C ASP A 96 -2.69 -9.49 -11.21
N PRO A 97 -3.58 -9.44 -12.22
CA PRO A 97 -4.51 -8.32 -12.41
C PRO A 97 -5.75 -8.41 -11.51
N LEU A 98 -6.00 -9.54 -10.84
CA LEU A 98 -7.24 -9.78 -10.09
C LEU A 98 -7.50 -8.75 -8.97
N PRO A 99 -6.49 -8.33 -8.17
CA PRO A 99 -6.74 -7.33 -7.13
C PRO A 99 -7.25 -6.00 -7.69
N ALA A 100 -6.75 -5.55 -8.83
CA ALA A 100 -7.23 -4.35 -9.52
C ALA A 100 -8.66 -4.53 -10.05
N LEU A 101 -8.93 -5.65 -10.72
CA LEU A 101 -10.25 -5.94 -11.27
C LEU A 101 -11.33 -6.01 -10.19
N TYR A 102 -10.97 -6.45 -8.98
CA TYR A 102 -11.87 -6.43 -7.84
C TYR A 102 -11.99 -5.02 -7.21
N ALA A 103 -10.86 -4.35 -6.93
CA ALA A 103 -10.84 -3.13 -6.14
C ALA A 103 -11.36 -1.89 -6.90
N TYR A 104 -11.03 -1.73 -8.18
CA TYR A 104 -11.37 -0.51 -8.93
C TYR A 104 -12.87 -0.33 -9.19
N PRO A 105 -13.65 -1.36 -9.58
CA PRO A 105 -15.09 -1.21 -9.79
C PRO A 105 -15.86 -0.79 -8.54
N HIS A 106 -15.43 -1.20 -7.34
CA HIS A 106 -16.06 -0.75 -6.10
C HIS A 106 -15.73 0.70 -5.73
N ARG A 107 -14.64 1.26 -6.27
CA ARG A 107 -14.16 2.62 -5.96
C ARG A 107 -14.52 3.65 -7.01
N ALA A 108 -14.75 3.23 -8.25
CA ALA A 108 -15.15 4.11 -9.35
C ALA A 108 -16.50 4.83 -9.13
N PRO A 109 -17.58 4.19 -8.61
CA PRO A 109 -18.87 4.84 -8.43
C PRO A 109 -18.81 6.04 -7.47
N GLY A 110 -18.06 5.94 -6.37
CA GLY A 110 -17.86 7.05 -5.45
C GLY A 110 -17.07 8.21 -6.07
N ALA A 111 -16.10 7.91 -6.94
CA ALA A 111 -15.36 8.92 -7.68
C ALA A 111 -16.22 9.61 -8.76
N VAL A 112 -17.08 8.86 -9.44
CA VAL A 112 -18.04 9.38 -10.43
C VAL A 112 -19.13 10.22 -9.75
N TRP A 113 -19.71 9.75 -8.64
CA TRP A 113 -20.74 10.46 -7.89
C TRP A 113 -20.25 11.82 -7.35
N ARG A 114 -19.03 11.89 -6.79
CA ARG A 114 -18.42 13.16 -6.37
C ARG A 114 -18.22 14.13 -7.54
N ARG A 115 -17.83 13.61 -8.72
CA ARG A 115 -17.74 14.42 -9.95
C ARG A 115 -19.10 14.96 -10.40
N LEU A 116 -20.15 14.16 -10.32
CA LEU A 116 -21.49 14.54 -10.77
C LEU A 116 -22.20 15.52 -9.81
N THR A 117 -21.89 15.47 -8.52
CA THR A 117 -22.58 16.28 -7.49
C THR A 117 -21.89 17.60 -7.16
N GLY A 118 -20.75 17.91 -7.79
CA GLY A 118 -20.01 19.16 -7.57
C GLY A 118 -19.47 19.35 -6.14
N ARG A 119 -19.60 18.34 -5.27
CA ARG A 119 -19.05 18.32 -3.92
C ARG A 119 -17.56 18.03 -4.02
N SER A 120 -16.79 19.11 -4.07
CA SER A 120 -15.33 19.17 -4.02
C SER A 120 -14.88 19.26 -2.57
#